data_AF-A0A6P6XL35-F1
#
_entry.id   AF-A0A6P6XL35-F1
#
_cell.length_a   1.000
_cell.length_b   1.000
_cell.length_c   1.000
_cell.angle_alpha   90.00
_cell.angle_beta   90.00
_cell.angle_gamma   90.00
#
_symmetry.space_group_name_H-M   'P 1'
#
loop_
_entity.id
_entity.type
_entity.pdbx_description
1 polymer ?
#
loop_
_entity_poly.entity_id
_entity_poly.type
_entity_poly.pdbx_seq_one_letter_code
_entity_poly.pdbx_strand_id
1 'polypeptide(L)'
;MAEIDSKWKKTALLVIDMQNDFILPGGPMLVKGGQAIVPNVIKAVEVARGRGIPIIWVVREHDPSGRDVELFRRHLYSPGKPKPTSKGSFGAELVDGLEIKGDDYKLVKTRFSVQTPNCIRQTVFDAVALDYQSVTVIIDATAAATPEIHVGMQFMSSITSQIYWT
;
A
#
# COMPACT_ATOMS: atom_id res chain seq x y z
N MET A 1 -27.11 -13.41 -10.40
CA MET A 1 -26.03 -12.94 -11.28
C MET A 1 -25.96 -11.41 -11.36
N ALA A 2 -27.06 -10.68 -11.52
CA ALA A 2 -27.07 -9.21 -11.56
C ALA A 2 -26.54 -8.51 -10.28
N GLU A 3 -26.75 -9.11 -9.10
CA GLU A 3 -26.35 -8.53 -7.81
C GLU A 3 -24.82 -8.57 -7.58
N ILE A 4 -24.16 -9.67 -7.98
CA ILE A 4 -22.70 -9.85 -7.88
C ILE A 4 -21.98 -8.85 -8.79
N ASP A 5 -22.50 -8.64 -9.99
CA ASP A 5 -21.94 -7.72 -10.97
C ASP A 5 -22.09 -6.24 -10.53
N SER A 6 -23.10 -5.94 -9.72
CA SER A 6 -23.30 -4.61 -9.12
C SER A 6 -22.33 -4.30 -7.97
N LYS A 7 -21.87 -5.33 -7.25
CA LYS A 7 -20.96 -5.18 -6.10
C LYS A 7 -19.59 -4.69 -6.53
N TRP A 8 -19.03 -5.28 -7.58
CA TRP A 8 -17.69 -4.96 -8.06
C TRP A 8 -17.59 -3.53 -8.62
N LYS A 9 -18.70 -3.01 -9.19
CA LYS A 9 -18.82 -1.61 -9.63
C LYS A 9 -18.75 -0.59 -8.49
N LYS A 10 -18.96 -1.02 -7.23
CA LYS A 10 -18.85 -0.19 -6.02
C LYS A 10 -17.63 -0.54 -5.17
N THR A 11 -16.71 -1.34 -5.71
CA THR A 11 -15.50 -1.79 -5.01
C THR A 11 -14.30 -1.19 -5.72
N ALA A 12 -13.25 -0.85 -4.98
CA ALA A 12 -11.94 -0.50 -5.52
C ALA A 12 -10.87 -1.24 -4.73
N LEU A 13 -9.78 -1.61 -5.40
CA LEU A 13 -8.59 -2.17 -4.75
C LEU A 13 -7.55 -1.07 -4.58
N LEU A 14 -7.12 -0.80 -3.35
CA LEU A 14 -5.99 0.08 -3.08
C LEU A 14 -4.74 -0.78 -2.87
N VAL A 15 -3.71 -0.55 -3.69
CA VAL A 15 -2.39 -1.17 -3.52
C VAL A 15 -1.44 -0.08 -3.04
N ILE A 16 -0.89 -0.25 -1.85
CA ILE A 16 -0.24 0.85 -1.11
C ILE A 16 1.24 0.55 -0.92
N ASP A 17 2.09 1.47 -1.39
CA ASP A 17 3.55 1.54 -1.15
C ASP A 17 4.33 0.25 -1.46
N MET A 18 3.93 -0.46 -2.51
CA MET A 18 4.68 -1.61 -3.03
C MET A 18 5.88 -1.16 -3.88
N GLN A 19 6.73 -0.31 -3.32
CA GLN A 19 7.88 0.31 -3.97
C GLN A 19 9.20 -0.28 -3.50
N ASN A 20 10.23 -0.23 -4.36
CA ASN A 20 11.52 -0.88 -4.12
C ASN A 20 12.17 -0.50 -2.78
N ASP A 21 12.13 0.78 -2.37
CA ASP A 21 12.74 1.24 -1.11
C ASP A 21 12.10 0.64 0.15
N PHE A 22 10.87 0.13 0.05
CA PHE A 22 10.16 -0.52 1.15
C PHE A 22 10.28 -2.05 1.13
N ILE A 23 10.59 -2.65 -0.03
CA ILE A 23 10.44 -4.09 -0.22
C ILE A 23 11.79 -4.79 -0.47
N LEU A 24 12.69 -4.20 -1.26
CA LEU A 24 13.92 -4.86 -1.66
C LEU A 24 14.97 -4.82 -0.53
N PRO A 25 15.75 -5.90 -0.33
CA PRO A 25 16.87 -5.91 0.60
C PRO A 25 17.83 -4.74 0.35
N GLY A 26 18.21 -4.03 1.41
CA GLY A 26 19.07 -2.85 1.32
C GLY A 26 18.32 -1.54 1.04
N GLY A 27 17.00 -1.58 0.83
CA GLY A 27 16.17 -0.39 0.73
C GLY A 27 16.26 0.48 2.01
N PRO A 28 16.36 1.82 1.88
CA PRO A 28 16.53 2.73 3.02
C PRO A 28 15.33 2.72 3.98
N MET A 29 14.18 2.21 3.55
CA MET A 29 12.95 2.13 4.33
C MET A 29 12.39 0.69 4.38
N LEU A 30 13.25 -0.31 4.26
CA LEU A 30 12.88 -1.72 4.17
C LEU A 30 11.91 -2.16 5.28
N VAL A 31 10.80 -2.74 4.85
CA VAL A 31 9.84 -3.46 5.69
C VAL A 31 10.20 -4.94 5.61
N LYS A 32 10.68 -5.52 6.73
CA LYS A 32 11.22 -6.90 6.76
C LYS A 32 10.28 -7.95 6.18
N GLY A 33 8.96 -7.82 6.38
CA GLY A 33 7.96 -8.73 5.83
C GLY A 33 7.48 -8.40 4.40
N GLY A 34 7.92 -7.29 3.81
CA GLY A 34 7.39 -6.76 2.56
C GLY A 34 7.63 -7.69 1.36
N GLN A 35 8.82 -8.29 1.26
CA GLN A 35 9.14 -9.17 0.13
C GLN A 35 8.28 -10.45 0.14
N ALA A 36 7.95 -10.98 1.32
CA ALA A 36 7.18 -12.21 1.46
C ALA A 36 5.72 -12.08 0.98
N ILE A 37 5.16 -10.86 1.00
CA ILE A 37 3.76 -10.63 0.61
C ILE A 37 3.58 -10.33 -0.88
N VAL A 38 4.66 -10.07 -1.62
CA VAL A 38 4.59 -9.66 -3.04
C VAL A 38 3.74 -10.63 -3.88
N PRO A 39 3.89 -11.97 -3.77
CA PRO A 39 3.05 -12.91 -4.53
C PRO A 39 1.55 -12.78 -4.23
N ASN A 40 1.18 -12.51 -2.98
CA ASN A 40 -0.22 -12.35 -2.57
C ASN A 40 -0.80 -11.03 -3.07
N VAL A 41 0.00 -9.96 -3.12
CA VAL A 41 -0.40 -8.68 -3.73
C VAL A 41 -0.64 -8.85 -5.23
N ILE A 42 0.25 -9.55 -5.93
CA ILE A 42 0.08 -9.86 -7.37
C ILE A 42 -1.24 -10.61 -7.59
N LYS A 43 -1.49 -11.67 -6.81
CA LYS A 43 -2.74 -12.44 -6.86
C LYS A 43 -3.98 -11.55 -6.63
N ALA A 44 -3.93 -10.63 -5.66
CA ALA A 44 -5.03 -9.71 -5.40
C ALA A 44 -5.28 -8.75 -6.57
N VAL A 45 -4.22 -8.22 -7.19
CA VAL A 45 -4.28 -7.36 -8.37
C VAL A 45 -4.89 -8.11 -9.56
N GLU A 46 -4.44 -9.32 -9.84
CA GLU A 46 -4.97 -10.15 -10.93
C GLU A 46 -6.46 -10.44 -10.74
N VAL A 47 -6.86 -10.79 -9.52
CA VAL A 47 -8.26 -11.02 -9.16
C VAL A 47 -9.11 -9.76 -9.33
N ALA A 48 -8.60 -8.60 -8.93
CA ALA A 48 -9.29 -7.32 -9.12
C ALA A 48 -9.50 -7.00 -10.60
N ARG A 49 -8.45 -7.16 -11.42
CA ARG A 49 -8.52 -6.97 -12.88
C ARG A 49 -9.53 -7.92 -13.52
N GLY A 50 -9.48 -9.22 -13.18
CA GLY A 50 -10.40 -10.23 -13.71
C GLY A 50 -11.87 -9.98 -13.36
N ARG A 51 -12.14 -9.15 -12.35
CA ARG A 51 -13.49 -8.75 -11.91
C ARG A 51 -13.88 -7.33 -12.34
N GLY A 52 -13.04 -6.64 -13.09
CA GLY A 52 -13.27 -5.25 -13.49
C GLY A 52 -13.30 -4.27 -12.30
N ILE A 53 -12.63 -4.61 -11.20
CA ILE A 53 -12.50 -3.73 -10.03
C ILE A 53 -11.42 -2.69 -10.32
N PRO A 54 -11.71 -1.38 -10.22
CA PRO A 54 -10.71 -0.32 -10.33
C PRO A 54 -9.56 -0.51 -9.35
N ILE A 55 -8.32 -0.33 -9.83
CA ILE A 55 -7.11 -0.43 -9.02
C ILE A 55 -6.53 0.97 -8.83
N ILE A 56 -6.28 1.31 -7.57
CA ILE A 56 -5.67 2.57 -7.15
C ILE A 56 -4.31 2.26 -6.54
N TRP A 57 -3.25 2.65 -7.23
CA TRP A 57 -1.86 2.53 -6.80
C TRP A 57 -1.49 3.75 -5.97
N VAL A 58 -1.40 3.56 -4.66
CA VAL A 58 -1.04 4.63 -3.73
C VAL A 58 0.46 4.55 -3.47
N VAL A 59 1.21 5.52 -3.98
CA VAL A 59 2.68 5.53 -3.93
C VAL A 59 3.23 6.82 -3.35
N ARG A 60 4.51 6.82 -2.98
CA ARG A 60 5.26 8.03 -2.62
C ARG A 60 6.21 8.43 -3.74
N GLU A 61 6.20 9.69 -4.07
CA GLU A 61 7.19 10.30 -4.97
C GLU A 61 7.57 11.65 -4.40
N HIS A 62 8.56 11.64 -3.52
CA HIS A 62 9.01 12.83 -2.82
C HIS A 62 9.90 13.71 -3.69
N ASP A 63 9.74 15.02 -3.55
CA ASP A 63 10.65 16.00 -4.12
C ASP A 63 12.11 15.67 -3.73
N PRO A 64 13.07 15.61 -4.67
CA PRO A 64 14.48 15.30 -4.37
C PRO A 64 15.18 16.24 -3.37
N SER A 65 14.60 17.41 -3.11
CA SER A 65 15.03 18.38 -2.08
C SER A 65 14.33 18.19 -0.74
N GLY A 66 13.38 17.26 -0.64
CA GLY A 66 12.66 16.90 0.58
C GLY A 66 11.64 17.93 1.06
N ARG A 67 11.16 18.82 0.17
CA ARG A 67 10.18 19.88 0.50
C ARG A 67 8.84 19.34 0.97
N ASP A 68 8.44 18.19 0.45
CA ASP A 68 7.16 17.55 0.70
C ASP A 68 7.26 16.37 1.69
N VAL A 69 8.42 16.14 2.28
CA VAL A 69 8.69 14.99 3.16
C VAL A 69 8.17 15.29 4.58
N GLU A 70 7.79 14.25 5.33
CA GLU A 70 7.47 14.42 6.74
C GLU A 70 8.65 15.05 7.53
N LEU A 71 8.35 15.93 8.48
CA LEU A 71 9.37 16.71 9.20
C LEU A 71 10.47 15.82 9.80
N PHE A 72 10.09 14.69 10.42
CA PHE A 72 11.02 13.76 11.05
C PHE A 72 11.85 12.93 10.04
N ARG A 73 11.46 12.89 8.76
CA ARG A 73 12.21 12.22 7.66
C ARG A 73 13.02 13.16 6.79
N ARG A 74 12.85 14.48 6.94
CA ARG A 74 13.54 15.49 6.12
C ARG A 74 15.06 15.38 6.15
N HIS A 75 15.63 14.89 7.25
CA HIS A 75 17.07 14.62 7.41
C HIS A 75 17.62 13.57 6.43
N LEU A 76 16.77 12.74 5.81
CA LEU A 76 17.13 11.74 4.81
C LEU A 76 17.31 12.33 3.39
N TYR A 77 17.04 13.64 3.20
CA TYR A 77 17.06 14.29 1.88
C TYR A 77 18.22 15.28 1.68
N SER A 78 19.11 15.41 2.66
CA SER A 78 20.36 16.17 2.52
C SER A 78 21.29 15.56 1.46
N PRO A 79 22.26 16.32 0.91
CA PRO A 79 23.25 15.78 -0.02
C PRO A 79 23.95 14.52 0.52
N GLY A 80 24.10 13.49 -0.32
CA GLY A 80 24.71 12.20 0.05
C GLY A 80 23.83 11.27 0.89
N LYS A 81 22.57 11.62 1.15
CA LYS A 81 21.62 10.75 1.86
C LYS A 81 20.75 9.91 0.91
N PRO A 82 20.09 8.85 1.41
CA PRO A 82 19.38 7.89 0.56
C PRO A 82 18.17 8.45 -0.20
N LYS A 83 17.53 9.53 0.27
CA LYS A 83 16.37 10.16 -0.39
C LYS A 83 15.28 9.14 -0.76
N PRO A 84 14.71 8.42 0.22
CA PRO A 84 13.79 7.32 -0.04
C PRO A 84 12.61 7.77 -0.92
N THR A 85 12.19 6.96 -1.89
CA THR A 85 11.06 7.22 -2.79
C THR A 85 11.12 8.59 -3.46
N SER A 86 12.34 9.09 -3.76
CA SER A 86 12.50 10.33 -4.51
C SER A 86 11.95 10.17 -5.92
N LYS A 87 11.19 11.16 -6.40
CA LYS A 87 10.53 11.10 -7.70
C LYS A 87 11.53 10.77 -8.82
N GLY A 88 11.23 9.70 -9.56
CA GLY A 88 12.06 9.21 -10.67
C GLY A 88 13.27 8.37 -10.26
N SER A 89 13.44 8.05 -8.98
CA SER A 89 14.46 7.10 -8.54
C SER A 89 13.96 5.65 -8.65
N PHE A 90 14.89 4.71 -8.79
CA PHE A 90 14.62 3.27 -8.71
C PHE A 90 13.86 2.89 -7.43
N GLY A 91 14.19 3.55 -6.31
CA GLY A 91 13.52 3.35 -5.03
C GLY A 91 12.03 3.71 -5.01
N ALA A 92 11.62 4.63 -5.89
CA ALA A 92 10.23 5.05 -6.07
C ALA A 92 9.43 4.19 -7.08
N GLU A 93 10.10 3.31 -7.83
CA GLU A 93 9.41 2.40 -8.74
C GLU A 93 8.70 1.28 -7.97
N LEU A 94 7.65 0.70 -8.57
CA LEU A 94 7.02 -0.49 -8.04
C LEU A 94 8.00 -1.68 -8.09
N VAL A 95 7.82 -2.61 -7.17
CA VAL A 95 8.57 -3.86 -7.19
C VAL A 95 8.24 -4.71 -8.41
N ASP A 96 9.19 -5.56 -8.80
CA ASP A 96 9.01 -6.49 -9.91
C ASP A 96 7.76 -7.37 -9.75
N GLY A 97 7.08 -7.62 -10.88
CA GLY A 97 5.79 -8.31 -10.93
C GLY A 97 4.56 -7.42 -10.68
N LEU A 98 4.72 -6.18 -10.17
CA LEU A 98 3.64 -5.20 -10.04
C LEU A 98 3.81 -4.07 -11.03
N GLU A 99 2.76 -3.81 -11.81
CA GLU A 99 2.79 -2.82 -12.88
C GLU A 99 1.43 -2.13 -12.97
N ILE A 100 1.46 -0.81 -13.13
CA ILE A 100 0.27 0.03 -13.38
C ILE A 100 -0.11 -0.11 -14.86
N LYS A 101 -1.33 -0.56 -15.15
CA LYS A 101 -1.78 -0.86 -16.52
C LYS A 101 -3.11 -0.20 -16.86
N GLY A 102 -3.32 0.12 -18.14
CA GLY A 102 -4.62 0.53 -18.67
C GLY A 102 -5.25 1.68 -17.89
N ASP A 103 -6.43 1.44 -17.34
CA ASP A 103 -7.23 2.42 -16.58
C ASP A 103 -6.92 2.45 -15.07
N ASP A 104 -5.84 1.78 -14.62
CA ASP A 104 -5.38 1.86 -13.25
C ASP A 104 -5.07 3.32 -12.87
N TYR A 105 -5.47 3.72 -11.66
CA TYR A 105 -5.23 5.09 -11.17
C TYR A 105 -4.00 5.14 -10.26
N LYS A 106 -3.12 6.13 -10.47
CA LYS A 106 -1.96 6.36 -9.60
C LYS A 106 -2.20 7.56 -8.69
N LEU A 107 -2.18 7.33 -7.38
CA LEU A 107 -2.29 8.36 -6.36
C LEU A 107 -0.94 8.57 -5.67
N VAL A 108 -0.32 9.73 -5.87
CA VAL A 108 0.90 10.13 -5.16
C VAL A 108 0.52 10.80 -3.84
N LYS A 109 1.04 10.27 -2.73
CA LYS A 109 0.89 10.86 -1.39
C LYS A 109 2.23 11.31 -0.82
N THR A 110 2.17 12.32 0.05
CA THR A 110 3.36 12.95 0.68
C THR A 110 3.44 12.71 2.19
N ARG A 111 2.47 11.98 2.76
CA ARG A 111 2.39 11.68 4.19
C ARG A 111 2.21 10.18 4.41
N PHE A 112 2.18 9.78 5.68
CA PHE A 112 2.00 8.40 6.12
C PHE A 112 1.00 7.61 5.25
N SER A 113 1.55 6.75 4.39
CA SER A 113 1.12 5.35 4.23
C SER A 113 2.42 4.49 4.06
N VAL A 114 2.51 3.21 4.49
CA VAL A 114 3.41 2.04 4.30
C VAL A 114 3.10 0.91 5.33
N GLN A 115 3.17 1.16 6.64
CA GLN A 115 3.11 0.08 7.66
C GLN A 115 1.70 -0.16 8.16
N THR A 116 1.38 -1.42 8.44
CA THR A 116 0.14 -1.89 9.07
C THR A 116 -0.41 -0.93 10.16
N PRO A 117 0.32 -0.59 11.25
CA PRO A 117 -0.17 0.31 12.30
C PRO A 117 -0.36 1.77 11.88
N ASN A 118 0.24 2.18 10.78
CA ASN A 118 0.28 3.57 10.37
C ASN A 118 -0.73 3.82 9.25
N CYS A 119 -0.82 2.95 8.27
CA CYS A 119 -1.08 3.38 6.91
C CYS A 119 -2.25 2.65 6.29
N ILE A 120 -2.20 1.33 6.39
CA ILE A 120 -3.38 0.48 6.27
C ILE A 120 -4.38 0.91 7.34
N ARG A 121 -3.95 1.04 8.60
CA ARG A 121 -4.81 1.53 9.68
C ARG A 121 -5.40 2.91 9.38
N GLN A 122 -4.59 3.93 9.08
CA GLN A 122 -5.12 5.27 8.80
C GLN A 122 -6.08 5.27 7.59
N THR A 123 -5.72 4.61 6.48
CA THR A 123 -6.61 4.51 5.31
C THR A 123 -7.94 3.84 5.66
N VAL A 124 -7.92 2.80 6.50
CA VAL A 124 -9.14 2.15 6.97
C VAL A 124 -9.98 3.08 7.84
N PHE A 125 -9.37 3.78 8.81
CA PHE A 125 -10.09 4.72 9.67
C PHE A 125 -10.67 5.89 8.88
N ASP A 126 -9.93 6.43 7.92
CA ASP A 126 -10.41 7.50 7.03
C ASP A 126 -11.57 7.00 6.16
N ALA A 127 -11.47 5.79 5.61
CA ALA A 127 -12.56 5.19 4.83
C ALA A 127 -13.82 4.96 5.69
N VAL A 128 -13.67 4.48 6.93
CA VAL A 128 -14.80 4.35 7.86
C VAL A 128 -15.40 5.71 8.20
N ALA A 129 -14.57 6.73 8.46
CA ALA A 129 -15.03 8.09 8.75
C ALA A 129 -15.72 8.77 7.56
N LEU A 130 -15.42 8.34 6.33
CA LEU A 130 -16.04 8.80 5.10
C LEU A 130 -17.21 7.90 4.65
N ASP A 131 -17.76 7.09 5.55
CA ASP A 131 -18.93 6.23 5.34
C ASP A 131 -18.77 5.19 4.19
N TYR A 132 -17.54 4.73 3.93
CA TYR A 132 -17.35 3.59 3.03
C TYR A 132 -17.98 2.33 3.65
N GLN A 133 -19.04 1.83 3.00
CA GLN A 133 -19.92 0.78 3.53
C GLN A 133 -19.20 -0.52 3.92
N SER A 134 -18.11 -0.86 3.24
CA SER A 134 -17.31 -2.05 3.57
C SER A 134 -15.84 -1.79 3.27
N VAL A 135 -15.02 -1.86 4.33
CA VAL A 135 -13.57 -1.82 4.21
C VAL A 135 -13.03 -3.20 4.56
N THR A 136 -12.18 -3.74 3.70
CA THR A 136 -11.59 -5.09 3.86
C THR A 136 -10.09 -4.99 3.71
N VAL A 137 -9.37 -5.61 4.65
CA VAL A 137 -7.91 -5.72 4.59
C VAL A 137 -7.54 -7.17 4.22
N ILE A 138 -6.77 -7.32 3.14
CA ILE A 138 -6.19 -8.60 2.72
C ILE A 138 -4.91 -8.79 3.54
N ILE A 139 -5.05 -9.42 4.69
CA ILE A 139 -4.01 -9.49 5.73
C ILE A 139 -2.72 -10.16 5.26
N ASP A 140 -2.82 -11.23 4.47
CA ASP A 140 -1.68 -11.95 3.88
C ASP A 140 -1.03 -11.20 2.70
N ALA A 141 -1.62 -10.07 2.29
CA ALA A 141 -1.07 -9.10 1.36
C ALA A 141 -0.66 -7.78 2.07
N THR A 142 -0.46 -7.82 3.39
CA THR A 142 0.05 -6.67 4.17
C THR A 142 1.24 -7.06 5.04
N ALA A 143 2.18 -6.14 5.22
CA ALA A 143 3.39 -6.38 5.99
C ALA A 143 3.63 -5.30 7.05
N ALA A 144 4.40 -5.65 8.07
CA ALA A 144 4.85 -4.77 9.16
C ALA A 144 6.37 -4.85 9.34
N ALA A 145 6.94 -3.96 10.15
CA ALA A 145 8.36 -4.09 10.55
C ALA A 145 8.64 -5.35 11.38
N THR A 146 7.68 -5.80 12.20
CA THR A 146 7.82 -7.00 13.02
C THR A 146 6.51 -7.81 13.04
N PRO A 147 6.57 -9.13 13.26
CA PRO A 147 5.38 -9.98 13.40
C PRO A 147 4.44 -9.50 14.52
N GLU A 148 4.96 -9.00 15.63
CA GLU A 148 4.16 -8.54 16.77
C GLU A 148 3.32 -7.30 16.39
N ILE A 149 3.90 -6.39 15.61
CA ILE A 149 3.19 -5.22 15.06
C ILE A 149 2.10 -5.66 14.07
N HIS A 150 2.35 -6.72 13.30
CA HIS A 150 1.39 -7.29 12.38
C HIS A 150 0.23 -8.00 13.12
N VAL A 151 0.53 -8.76 14.19
CA VAL A 151 -0.45 -9.44 15.03
C VAL A 151 -1.30 -8.47 15.85
N GLY A 152 -0.72 -7.37 16.33
CA GLY A 152 -1.46 -6.29 17.01
C GLY A 152 -2.58 -5.67 16.17
N MET A 153 -2.59 -5.96 14.87
CA MET A 153 -3.65 -5.57 13.94
C MET A 153 -4.81 -6.55 13.81
N GLN A 154 -4.80 -7.69 14.50
CA GLN A 154 -6.00 -8.52 14.67
C GLN A 154 -7.17 -7.71 15.24
N PHE A 155 -6.92 -6.64 16.00
CA PHE A 155 -7.95 -5.72 16.48
C PHE A 155 -8.73 -5.04 15.34
N MET A 156 -8.16 -4.88 14.14
CA MET A 156 -8.88 -4.33 12.99
C MET A 156 -10.02 -5.24 12.50
N SER A 157 -10.04 -6.52 12.89
CA SER A 157 -11.20 -7.40 12.66
C SER A 157 -12.51 -6.89 13.29
N SER A 158 -12.41 -6.06 14.35
CA SER A 158 -13.58 -5.47 15.00
C SER A 158 -14.22 -4.31 14.22
N ILE A 159 -13.48 -3.73 13.27
CA ILE A 159 -13.90 -2.55 12.47
C ILE A 159 -13.93 -2.83 10.95
N THR A 160 -13.37 -3.97 10.51
CA THR A 160 -13.28 -4.37 9.09
C THR A 160 -13.46 -5.86 8.93
N SER A 161 -13.95 -6.29 7.77
CA SER A 161 -13.90 -7.70 7.39
C SER A 161 -12.47 -8.10 7.04
N GLN A 162 -12.06 -9.30 7.44
CA GLN A 162 -10.75 -9.89 7.08
C GLN A 162 -10.97 -11.03 6.09
N ILE A 163 -10.09 -11.13 5.10
CA ILE A 163 -10.07 -12.25 4.16
C ILE A 163 -8.67 -12.86 4.19
N TYR A 164 -8.62 -14.17 4.42
CA TYR A 164 -7.48 -15.02 4.14
C TYR A 164 -7.71 -15.64 2.76
N TRP A 165 -6.70 -15.73 1.91
CA TRP A 165 -6.78 -16.65 0.78
C TRP A 165 -6.71 -18.07 1.34
N THR A 166 -7.82 -18.80 1.35
CA THR A 166 -7.79 -20.26 1.56
C THR A 166 -7.04 -20.95 0.44
#